data_AF-A0A0F0LFC2-F1
#
_entry.id   AF-A0A0F0LFC2-F1
#
_cell.length_a   1.000
_cell.length_b   1.000
_cell.length_c   1.000
_cell.angle_alpha   90.00
_cell.angle_beta   90.00
_cell.angle_gamma   90.00
#
_symmetry.space_group_name_H-M   'P 1'
#
loop_
_entity.id
_entity.type
_entity.pdbx_description
1 polymer ?
#
loop_
_entity_poly.entity_id
_entity_poly.type
_entity_poly.pdbx_seq_one_letter_code
_entity_poly.pdbx_strand_id
1 'polypeptide(L)'
;MNQNTRDVAQALVDLYSGYLASEDADEEHAAFDTAMGRLNGVDAVIATINDNDELSLDFTPILTASNMILMWVLDRLSQAGGETEEALLFDLRSFLERVGN
;
A
#
# COMPACT_ATOMS: atom_id res chain seq x y z
N MET A 1 -8.37 -5.25 -14.26
CA MET A 1 -7.30 -4.93 -13.30
C MET A 1 -5.98 -4.97 -14.06
N ASN A 2 -5.22 -3.87 -14.11
CA ASN A 2 -3.99 -3.83 -14.88
C ASN A 2 -2.89 -4.65 -14.17
N GLN A 3 -1.88 -5.10 -14.92
CA GLN A 3 -0.76 -5.90 -14.39
C GLN A 3 0.11 -5.09 -13.43
N ASN A 4 0.43 -3.83 -13.77
CA ASN A 4 1.21 -2.91 -12.95
C ASN A 4 0.64 -2.78 -11.50
N THR A 5 -0.66 -2.55 -11.33
CA THR A 5 -1.29 -2.44 -9.99
C THR A 5 -1.07 -3.69 -9.14
N ARG A 6 -1.05 -4.88 -9.75
CA ARG A 6 -0.75 -6.13 -9.03
C ARG A 6 0.71 -6.18 -8.61
N ASP A 7 1.60 -5.77 -9.49
CA ASP A 7 3.05 -5.77 -9.22
C ASP A 7 3.40 -4.74 -8.13
N VAL A 8 2.75 -3.58 -8.14
CA VAL A 8 2.83 -2.58 -7.04
C VAL A 8 2.29 -3.17 -5.74
N ALA A 9 1.14 -3.84 -5.76
CA ALA A 9 0.57 -4.46 -4.56
C ALA A 9 1.50 -5.55 -3.99
N GLN A 10 2.12 -6.37 -4.85
CA GLN A 10 3.12 -7.35 -4.45
C GLN A 10 4.34 -6.68 -3.82
N ALA A 11 4.88 -5.62 -4.44
CA ALA A 11 6.02 -4.89 -3.89
C ALA A 11 5.71 -4.25 -2.52
N LEU A 12 4.49 -3.74 -2.32
CA LEU A 12 4.03 -3.24 -1.00
C LEU A 12 3.94 -4.38 0.03
N VAL A 13 3.40 -5.55 -0.33
CA VAL A 13 3.35 -6.71 0.57
C VAL A 13 4.75 -7.20 0.92
N ASP A 14 5.66 -7.24 -0.05
CA ASP A 14 7.05 -7.65 0.15
C ASP A 14 7.79 -6.69 1.08
N LEU A 15 7.53 -5.37 0.98
CA LEU A 15 8.05 -4.38 1.92
C LEU A 15 7.64 -4.70 3.35
N TYR A 16 6.33 -4.85 3.61
CA TYR A 16 5.83 -5.15 4.95
C TYR A 16 6.29 -6.51 5.46
N SER A 17 6.38 -7.51 4.58
CA SER A 17 6.85 -8.85 4.94
C SER A 17 8.32 -8.83 5.31
N GLY A 18 9.15 -8.10 4.55
CA GLY A 18 10.56 -7.91 4.85
C GLY A 18 10.77 -7.17 6.18
N TYR A 19 10.00 -6.10 6.41
CA TYR A 19 10.04 -5.37 7.68
C TYR A 19 9.71 -6.28 8.88
N LEU A 20 8.66 -7.10 8.79
CA LEU A 20 8.28 -8.03 9.86
C LEU A 20 9.27 -9.18 10.08
N ALA A 21 10.04 -9.53 9.06
CA ALA A 21 11.03 -10.60 9.12
C ALA A 21 12.42 -10.12 9.57
N SER A 22 12.63 -8.81 9.68
CA SER A 22 13.92 -8.22 10.05
C SER A 22 14.16 -8.33 11.56
N GLU A 23 15.37 -8.70 11.95
CA GLU A 23 15.78 -8.82 13.37
C GLU A 23 16.46 -7.54 13.88
N ASP A 24 16.96 -6.70 12.98
CA ASP A 24 17.60 -5.42 13.30
C ASP A 24 17.36 -4.33 12.23
N ALA A 25 17.85 -3.12 12.53
CA ALA A 25 17.65 -1.95 11.68
C ALA A 25 18.40 -2.04 10.32
N ASP A 26 19.50 -2.78 10.24
CA ASP A 26 20.25 -2.93 8.99
C ASP A 26 19.46 -3.82 8.02
N GLU A 27 18.83 -4.88 8.53
CA GLU A 27 17.91 -5.73 7.77
C GLU A 27 16.64 -4.99 7.34
N GLU A 28 16.05 -4.17 8.23
CA GLU A 28 14.89 -3.33 7.91
C GLU A 28 15.21 -2.37 6.75
N HIS A 29 16.39 -1.73 6.79
CA HIS A 29 16.84 -0.84 5.73
C HIS A 29 17.07 -1.58 4.40
N ALA A 30 17.68 -2.77 4.42
CA ALA A 30 17.88 -3.57 3.23
C ALA A 30 16.54 -4.01 2.60
N ALA A 31 15.56 -4.39 3.43
CA ALA A 31 14.21 -4.73 2.98
C ALA A 31 13.50 -3.51 2.35
N PHE A 32 13.61 -2.34 2.99
CA PHE A 32 13.07 -1.09 2.48
C PHE A 32 13.68 -0.72 1.12
N ASP A 33 15.00 -0.73 1.00
CA ASP A 33 15.71 -0.37 -0.23
C ASP A 33 15.34 -1.31 -1.38
N THR A 34 15.26 -2.61 -1.09
CA THR A 34 14.84 -3.62 -2.08
C THR A 34 13.42 -3.35 -2.58
N ALA A 35 12.49 -3.08 -1.66
CA ALA A 35 11.11 -2.79 -2.02
C ALA A 35 10.97 -1.47 -2.79
N MET A 36 11.70 -0.42 -2.39
CA MET A 36 11.71 0.86 -3.12
C MET A 36 12.29 0.69 -4.53
N GLY A 37 13.34 -0.11 -4.68
CA GLY A 37 13.88 -0.47 -5.99
C GLY A 37 12.84 -1.16 -6.88
N ARG A 38 12.05 -2.08 -6.32
CA ARG A 38 10.97 -2.74 -7.06
C ARG A 38 9.81 -1.80 -7.39
N LEU A 39 9.36 -0.97 -6.45
CA LEU A 39 8.31 0.03 -6.66
C LEU A 39 8.68 1.02 -7.77
N ASN A 40 9.95 1.46 -7.80
CA ASN A 40 10.45 2.29 -8.89
C ASN A 40 10.46 1.52 -10.23
N GLY A 41 10.89 0.26 -10.23
CA GLY A 41 10.93 -0.59 -11.42
C GLY A 41 9.56 -0.98 -12.01
N VAL A 42 8.47 -0.75 -11.28
CA VAL A 42 7.09 -1.04 -11.75
C VAL A 42 6.25 0.24 -11.94
N ASP A 43 6.88 1.41 -12.00
CA ASP A 43 6.21 2.71 -12.16
C ASP A 43 5.14 2.96 -11.08
N ALA A 44 5.45 2.65 -9.81
CA ALA A 44 4.53 2.88 -8.70
C ALA A 44 4.17 4.37 -8.52
N VAL A 45 5.09 5.26 -8.89
CA VAL A 45 4.88 6.70 -9.02
C VAL A 45 5.33 7.11 -10.41
N ILE A 46 4.44 7.74 -11.18
CA ILE A 46 4.76 8.21 -12.53
C ILE A 46 5.04 9.71 -12.45
N ALA A 47 6.27 10.09 -12.79
CA ALA A 47 6.69 11.47 -12.89
C ALA A 47 6.65 11.93 -14.35
N THR A 48 5.86 12.96 -14.64
CA THR A 48 5.75 13.54 -15.98
C THR A 48 6.11 15.02 -15.90
N ILE A 49 7.09 15.44 -16.71
CA ILE A 49 7.41 16.86 -16.91
C ILE A 49 6.70 17.31 -18.19
N ASN A 50 5.95 18.41 -18.12
CA ASN A 50 5.27 18.97 -19.27
C ASN A 50 6.14 19.98 -20.04
N ASP A 51 5.62 20.52 -21.15
CA ASP A 51 6.33 21.48 -22.00
C ASP A 51 6.65 22.83 -21.31
N ASN A 52 6.09 23.09 -20.12
CA ASN A 52 6.33 24.29 -19.31
C ASN A 52 7.28 24.01 -18.12
N ASP A 53 8.02 22.89 -18.14
CA ASP A 53 8.88 22.43 -17.03
C ASP A 53 8.12 22.16 -15.71
N GLU A 54 6.81 21.93 -15.75
CA GLU A 54 6.04 21.57 -14.55
C GLU A 54 6.08 20.06 -14.31
N LEU A 55 6.47 19.68 -13.10
CA LEU A 55 6.48 18.30 -12.65
C LEU A 55 5.09 17.89 -12.12
N SER A 56 4.51 16.86 -12.72
CA SER A 56 3.32 16.18 -12.23
C SER A 56 3.68 14.78 -11.73
N LEU A 57 3.11 14.40 -10.59
CA LEU A 57 3.29 13.08 -9.98
C LEU A 57 1.95 12.35 -9.93
N ASP A 58 1.89 11.16 -10.52
CA ASP A 58 0.73 10.28 -10.44
C ASP A 58 1.00 9.13 -9.47
N PHE A 59 0.24 9.11 -8.37
CA PHE A 59 0.29 8.10 -7.32
C PHE A 59 -0.87 7.09 -7.42
N THR A 60 -1.67 7.14 -8.48
CA THR A 60 -2.82 6.26 -8.70
C THR A 60 -2.45 4.77 -8.60
N PRO A 61 -1.31 4.29 -9.13
CA PRO A 61 -0.91 2.89 -8.98
C PRO A 61 -0.79 2.46 -7.52
N ILE A 62 -0.10 3.25 -6.68
CA ILE A 62 0.05 2.98 -5.24
C ILE A 62 -1.30 3.01 -4.53
N LEU A 63 -2.13 4.03 -4.78
CA LEU A 63 -3.43 4.14 -4.12
C LEU A 63 -4.33 2.95 -4.46
N THR A 64 -4.33 2.54 -5.72
CA THR A 64 -5.14 1.39 -6.18
C THR A 64 -4.62 0.08 -5.58
N ALA A 65 -3.30 -0.11 -5.54
CA ALA A 65 -2.67 -1.29 -4.93
C ALA A 65 -2.95 -1.38 -3.42
N SER A 66 -2.79 -0.28 -2.69
CA SER A 66 -3.12 -0.20 -1.26
C SER A 66 -4.59 -0.51 -0.99
N ASN A 67 -5.50 0.00 -1.84
CA ASN A 67 -6.93 -0.31 -1.72
C ASN A 67 -7.20 -1.81 -1.93
N MET A 68 -6.53 -2.46 -2.89
CA MET A 68 -6.66 -3.91 -3.07
C MET A 68 -6.21 -4.70 -1.83
N ILE A 69 -5.10 -4.30 -1.21
CA ILE A 69 -4.61 -4.91 0.03
C ILE A 69 -5.64 -4.70 1.16
N LEU A 70 -6.17 -3.48 1.31
CA LEU A 70 -7.18 -3.17 2.31
C LEU A 70 -8.46 -3.99 2.11
N MET A 71 -8.95 -4.11 0.87
CA MET A 71 -10.11 -4.94 0.55
C MET A 71 -9.89 -6.40 0.96
N TRP A 72 -8.71 -6.95 0.68
CA TRP A 72 -8.37 -8.31 1.09
C TRP A 72 -8.32 -8.45 2.63
N VAL A 73 -7.75 -7.47 3.33
CA VAL A 73 -7.71 -7.47 4.81
C VAL A 73 -9.11 -7.42 5.40
N LEU A 74 -9.99 -6.55 4.89
CA LEU A 74 -11.37 -6.43 5.36
C LEU A 74 -12.16 -7.71 5.13
N ASP A 75 -12.01 -8.35 3.96
CA ASP A 75 -12.61 -9.66 3.66
C ASP A 75 -12.15 -10.73 4.68
N ARG A 76 -10.85 -10.78 4.99
CA ARG A 76 -10.31 -11.73 5.98
C ARG A 76 -10.83 -11.46 7.39
N LEU A 77 -10.91 -10.19 7.80
CA LEU A 77 -11.43 -9.79 9.11
C LEU A 77 -12.92 -10.12 9.26
N SER A 78 -13.70 -9.83 8.21
CA SER A 78 -15.13 -10.17 8.12
C SER A 78 -15.33 -11.68 8.30
N GLN A 79 -14.58 -12.51 7.55
CA GLN A 79 -14.65 -13.96 7.65
C GLN A 79 -14.22 -14.52 9.02
N ALA A 80 -13.22 -13.90 9.67
CA ALA A 80 -12.70 -14.35 10.95
C ALA A 80 -13.57 -13.92 12.15
N GLY A 81 -14.11 -12.71 12.11
CA GLY A 81 -14.88 -12.11 13.21
C GLY A 81 -16.40 -12.36 13.12
N GLY A 82 -16.91 -12.72 11.94
CA GLY A 82 -18.35 -12.86 11.70
C GLY A 82 -19.10 -11.52 11.59
N GLU A 83 -18.37 -10.41 11.54
CA GLU A 83 -18.91 -9.07 11.28
C GLU A 83 -18.96 -8.79 9.78
N THR A 84 -19.86 -7.92 9.34
CA THR A 84 -19.90 -7.53 7.92
C THR A 84 -18.81 -6.52 7.61
N GLU A 85 -18.39 -6.45 6.34
CA GLU A 85 -17.41 -5.45 5.88
C GLU A 85 -17.88 -4.02 6.17
N GLU A 86 -19.19 -3.75 6.07
CA GLU A 86 -19.75 -2.43 6.39
C GLU A 86 -19.59 -2.06 7.86
N ALA A 87 -19.76 -3.02 8.77
CA ALA A 87 -19.55 -2.79 10.20
C ALA A 87 -18.07 -2.48 10.49
N LEU A 88 -17.16 -3.26 9.91
CA LEU A 88 -15.71 -3.04 10.03
C LEU A 88 -15.29 -1.66 9.48
N LEU A 89 -15.86 -1.22 8.35
CA LEU A 89 -15.59 0.10 7.77
C LEU A 89 -16.13 1.23 8.66
N PHE A 90 -17.31 1.06 9.26
CA PHE A 90 -17.87 2.03 10.20
C PHE A 90 -16.97 2.18 11.44
N ASP A 91 -16.49 1.07 11.97
CA ASP A 91 -15.58 1.06 13.12
C ASP A 91 -14.22 1.66 12.79
N LEU A 92 -13.68 1.35 11.60
CA LEU A 92 -12.43 1.96 11.12
C LEU A 92 -12.58 3.48 10.99
N ARG A 93 -13.68 3.96 10.41
CA ARG A 93 -13.97 5.40 10.33
C ARG A 93 -14.04 6.03 11.72
N SER A 94 -14.78 5.41 12.63
CA SER A 94 -14.92 5.87 14.01
C SER A 94 -13.56 5.92 14.73
N PHE A 95 -12.70 4.93 14.48
CA PHE A 95 -11.33 4.93 14.99
C PHE A 95 -10.51 6.11 14.46
N LEU A 96 -10.53 6.35 13.14
CA LEU A 96 -9.80 7.45 12.52
C LEU A 96 -10.28 8.82 13.04
N GLU A 97 -11.59 9.00 13.21
CA GLU A 97 -12.17 10.22 13.80
C GLU A 97 -11.68 10.46 15.23
N ARG A 98 -11.40 9.41 16.02
CA ARG A 98 -10.85 9.55 17.37
C ARG A 98 -9.35 9.85 17.39
N VAL A 99 -8.57 9.27 16.50
CA VAL A 99 -7.11 9.46 16.47
C VAL A 99 -6.72 10.79 15.81
N GLY A 100 -7.57 11.32 14.93
CA GLY A 100 -7.38 12.62 14.30
C GLY A 100 -7.78 13.84 15.16
N ASN A 101 -8.34 13.62 16.36
CA ASN A 101 -8.71 14.65 17.35
C ASN A 101 -7.86 14.51 18.61
#